data_AF-A0A5K7XK14-F1
#
_entry.id   AF-A0A5K7XK14-F1
#
_cell.length_a   1.000
_cell.length_b   1.000
_cell.length_c   1.000
_cell.angle_alpha   90.00
_cell.angle_beta   90.00
_cell.angle_gamma   90.00
#
_symmetry.space_group_name_H-M   'P 1'
#
loop_
_entity.id
_entity.type
_entity.pdbx_description
1 polymer ?
#
loop_
_entity_poly.entity_id
_entity_poly.type
_entity_poly.pdbx_seq_one_letter_code
_entity_poly.pdbx_strand_id
1 'polypeptide(L)'
;MSNHRKGSPAEERPSFPGFFSKGFRTMLERSFGVAARRRRTLDALVRHVAEASVEAICRLVQERVEAMGPCETRGYVRARAAREIRQQTRLAFSQQPGVDPSWELLVVVRSTERVVPLAMRQLAAVRQNCEMPQRRAA
;
A
#
# COMPACT_ATOMS: atom_id res chain seq x y z
N MET A 1 -43.39 8.04 79.07
CA MET A 1 -42.84 9.29 78.48
C MET A 1 -41.61 8.92 77.69
N SER A 2 -41.35 9.24 76.42
CA SER A 2 -42.12 9.72 75.28
C SER A 2 -41.22 9.48 74.06
N ASN A 3 -41.76 8.93 72.97
CA ASN A 3 -41.10 8.83 71.66
C ASN A 3 -40.75 10.22 71.11
N HIS A 4 -39.61 10.38 70.44
CA HIS A 4 -39.47 11.34 69.34
C HIS A 4 -38.42 10.91 68.30
N ARG A 5 -38.89 10.85 67.04
CA ARG A 5 -38.13 10.64 65.79
C ARG A 5 -37.25 11.85 65.46
N LYS A 6 -36.16 11.62 64.71
CA LYS A 6 -35.51 12.47 63.67
C LYS A 6 -34.14 11.80 63.39
N GLY A 7 -33.65 11.50 62.21
CA GLY A 7 -33.92 11.85 60.82
C GLY A 7 -32.55 11.75 60.12
N SER A 8 -32.41 10.96 59.05
CA SER A 8 -31.18 10.94 58.24
C SER A 8 -30.90 12.31 57.63
N PRO A 9 -29.62 12.59 57.32
CA PRO A 9 -29.31 12.79 55.91
C PRO A 9 -28.08 11.99 55.46
N ALA A 10 -28.23 11.37 54.29
CA ALA A 10 -27.16 10.96 53.41
C ALA A 10 -26.58 12.21 52.68
N GLU A 11 -25.52 11.99 51.91
CA GLU A 11 -24.78 12.93 51.06
C GLU A 11 -23.72 13.76 51.80
N GLU A 12 -22.47 13.87 51.33
CA GLU A 12 -22.04 14.05 49.94
C GLU A 12 -20.63 13.46 49.77
N ARG A 13 -20.47 12.45 48.90
CA ARG A 13 -19.15 12.11 48.34
C ARG A 13 -18.95 13.04 47.14
N PRO A 14 -17.79 13.70 46.97
CA PRO A 14 -17.54 14.46 45.76
C PRO A 14 -17.53 13.51 44.56
N SER A 15 -18.61 13.60 43.78
CA SER A 15 -18.74 12.97 42.48
C SER A 15 -17.77 13.67 41.54
N PHE A 16 -16.62 13.04 41.28
CA PHE A 16 -15.75 13.47 40.19
C PHE A 16 -16.49 13.22 38.88
N PRO A 17 -16.90 14.26 38.12
CA PRO A 17 -17.54 14.03 36.84
C PRO A 17 -16.51 13.43 35.89
N GLY A 18 -16.87 12.32 35.26
CA GLY A 18 -16.03 11.55 34.33
C GLY A 18 -15.58 12.35 33.10
N PHE A 19 -14.52 13.13 33.27
CA PHE A 19 -13.97 14.01 32.24
C PHE A 19 -13.06 13.29 31.22
N PHE A 20 -12.72 12.01 31.45
CA PHE A 20 -11.66 11.33 30.69
C PHE A 20 -12.10 10.36 29.58
N SER A 21 -13.37 10.03 29.40
CA SER A 21 -13.74 8.91 28.50
C SER A 21 -14.28 9.29 27.12
N LYS A 22 -15.03 10.39 26.97
CA LYS A 22 -15.68 10.70 25.68
C LYS A 22 -14.73 11.34 24.66
N GLY A 23 -13.87 12.27 25.07
CA GLY A 23 -12.93 12.95 24.16
C GLY A 23 -11.85 12.01 23.59
N PHE A 24 -11.31 11.13 24.43
CA PHE A 24 -10.29 10.15 24.03
C PHE A 24 -10.79 9.15 22.98
N ARG A 25 -12.02 8.65 23.11
CA ARG A 25 -12.59 7.69 22.16
C ARG A 25 -12.79 8.31 20.78
N THR A 26 -13.32 9.53 20.71
CA THR A 26 -13.47 10.27 19.44
C THR A 26 -12.13 10.65 18.80
N MET A 27 -11.11 10.96 19.60
CA MET A 27 -9.78 11.29 19.10
C MET A 27 -9.07 10.06 18.52
N LEU A 28 -9.21 8.91 19.18
CA LEU A 28 -8.68 7.63 18.70
C LEU A 28 -9.35 7.19 17.41
N GLU A 29 -10.68 7.20 17.33
CA GLU A 29 -11.44 6.79 16.12
C GLU A 29 -11.07 7.65 14.90
N ARG A 30 -10.94 8.97 15.07
CA ARG A 30 -10.49 9.87 14.00
C ARG A 30 -9.06 9.57 13.56
N SER A 31 -8.16 9.30 14.50
CA SER A 31 -6.76 8.98 14.21
C SER A 31 -6.62 7.65 13.47
N PHE A 32 -7.36 6.61 13.88
CA PHE A 32 -7.38 5.32 13.19
C PHE A 32 -7.96 5.44 11.77
N GLY A 33 -9.01 6.23 11.57
CA GLY A 33 -9.58 6.51 10.25
C GLY A 33 -8.58 7.21 9.31
N VAL A 34 -7.83 8.19 9.82
CA VAL A 34 -6.79 8.90 9.06
C VAL A 34 -5.63 7.97 8.72
N ALA A 35 -5.14 7.16 9.67
CA ALA A 35 -4.06 6.21 9.42
C ALA A 35 -4.45 5.14 8.38
N ALA A 36 -5.67 4.59 8.48
CA ALA A 36 -6.19 3.64 7.50
C ALA A 36 -6.33 4.26 6.11
N ARG A 37 -6.81 5.50 6.02
CA ARG A 37 -6.92 6.23 4.75
C ARG A 37 -5.54 6.47 4.12
N ARG A 38 -4.57 6.95 4.91
CA ARG A 38 -3.17 7.15 4.46
C ARG A 38 -2.58 5.85 3.92
N ARG A 39 -2.76 4.74 4.65
CA ARG A 39 -2.30 3.42 4.20
C ARG A 39 -2.93 3.02 2.86
N ARG A 40 -4.24 3.19 2.70
CA ARG A 40 -4.93 2.88 1.44
C ARG A 40 -4.42 3.75 0.28
N THR A 41 -4.20 5.04 0.51
CA THR A 41 -3.63 5.93 -0.50
C THR A 41 -2.23 5.49 -0.90
N LEU A 42 -1.37 5.16 0.07
CA LEU A 42 -0.04 4.64 -0.19
C LEU A 42 -0.08 3.31 -0.97
N ASP A 43 -0.91 2.36 -0.55
CA ASP A 43 -1.04 1.07 -1.22
C ASP A 43 -1.58 1.23 -2.66
N ALA A 44 -2.48 2.20 -2.89
CA ALA A 44 -2.98 2.54 -4.22
C ALA A 44 -1.88 3.15 -5.11
N LEU A 45 -1.05 4.05 -4.57
CA LEU A 45 0.11 4.63 -5.26
C LEU A 45 1.11 3.54 -5.65
N VAL A 46 1.47 2.65 -4.71
CA VAL A 46 2.38 1.52 -4.97
C VAL A 46 1.83 0.62 -6.07
N ARG A 47 0.53 0.33 -6.04
CA ARG A 47 -0.11 -0.49 -7.07
C ARG A 47 -0.03 0.20 -8.44
N HIS A 48 -0.42 1.47 -8.50
CA HIS A 48 -0.43 2.25 -9.74
C HIS A 48 0.96 2.37 -10.36
N VAL A 49 1.97 2.74 -9.58
CA VAL A 49 3.36 2.84 -10.06
C VAL A 49 3.85 1.49 -10.55
N ALA A 50 3.63 0.41 -9.79
CA ALA A 50 4.05 -0.93 -10.21
C ALA A 50 3.39 -1.35 -11.53
N GLU A 51 2.08 -1.14 -11.68
CA GLU A 51 1.31 -1.47 -12.89
C GLU A 51 1.75 -0.64 -14.10
N ALA A 52 1.97 0.67 -13.92
CA ALA A 52 2.44 1.56 -14.98
C ALA A 52 3.85 1.23 -15.47
N SER A 53 4.71 0.70 -14.58
CA SER A 53 6.10 0.36 -14.93
C SER A 53 6.26 -0.99 -15.64
N VAL A 54 5.30 -1.92 -15.52
CA VAL A 54 5.53 -3.33 -15.96
C VAL A 54 5.89 -3.41 -17.43
N GLU A 55 5.14 -2.74 -18.29
CA GLU A 55 5.32 -2.85 -19.74
C GLU A 55 6.70 -2.33 -20.19
N ALA A 56 7.10 -1.17 -19.70
CA ALA A 56 8.40 -0.58 -19.99
C ALA A 56 9.54 -1.48 -19.50
N ILE A 57 9.41 -2.07 -18.31
CA ILE A 57 10.39 -3.01 -17.76
C ILE A 57 10.45 -4.28 -18.61
N CYS A 58 9.31 -4.86 -18.98
CA CYS A 58 9.26 -6.06 -19.80
C CYS A 58 9.96 -5.83 -21.15
N ARG A 59 9.68 -4.72 -21.84
CA ARG A 59 10.35 -4.37 -23.09
C ARG A 59 11.87 -4.24 -22.91
N LEU A 60 12.31 -3.59 -21.82
CA LEU A 60 13.73 -3.38 -21.54
C LEU A 60 14.50 -4.68 -21.28
N VAL A 61 13.87 -5.68 -20.67
CA VAL A 61 14.54 -6.92 -20.29
C VAL A 61 14.34 -8.07 -21.29
N GLN A 62 13.35 -7.97 -22.18
CA GLN A 62 12.88 -9.06 -23.04
C GLN A 62 14.01 -9.77 -23.79
N GLU A 63 14.89 -9.03 -24.46
CA GLU A 63 16.01 -9.58 -25.24
C GLU A 63 17.02 -10.36 -24.40
N ARG A 64 17.18 -10.01 -23.11
CA ARG A 64 18.20 -10.60 -22.23
C ARG A 64 17.70 -11.78 -21.44
N VAL A 65 16.40 -11.84 -21.15
CA VAL A 65 15.85 -12.85 -20.24
C VAL A 65 15.67 -14.22 -20.90
N GLU A 66 15.63 -14.30 -22.24
CA GLU A 66 15.44 -15.57 -22.98
C GLU A 66 16.50 -16.63 -22.63
N ALA A 67 17.74 -16.22 -22.42
CA ALA A 67 18.84 -17.11 -22.04
C ALA A 67 18.96 -17.36 -20.53
N MET A 68 18.13 -16.70 -19.71
CA MET A 68 18.27 -16.70 -18.25
C MET A 68 17.32 -17.68 -17.57
N GLY A 69 17.79 -18.28 -16.48
CA GLY A 69 16.94 -19.04 -15.56
C GLY A 69 15.95 -18.13 -14.79
N PRO A 70 14.92 -18.69 -14.13
CA PRO A 70 13.91 -17.89 -13.41
C PRO A 70 14.49 -17.02 -12.28
N CYS A 71 15.43 -17.55 -11.50
CA CYS A 71 16.07 -16.82 -10.39
C CYS A 71 16.93 -15.66 -10.91
N GLU A 72 17.67 -15.88 -11.98
CA GLU A 72 18.51 -14.89 -12.63
C GLU A 72 17.65 -13.78 -13.26
N THR A 73 16.59 -14.17 -13.99
CA THR A 73 15.60 -13.25 -14.54
C THR A 73 15.02 -12.36 -13.45
N ARG A 74 14.67 -12.93 -12.29
CA ARG A 74 14.13 -12.18 -11.15
C ARG A 74 15.11 -11.10 -10.66
N GLY A 75 16.37 -11.48 -10.47
CA GLY A 75 17.44 -10.56 -10.05
C GLY A 75 17.68 -9.46 -11.09
N TYR A 76 17.70 -9.84 -12.37
CA TYR A 76 17.90 -8.94 -13.48
C TYR A 76 16.76 -7.90 -13.60
N VAL A 77 15.51 -8.35 -13.56
CA VAL A 77 14.32 -7.47 -13.56
C VAL A 77 14.40 -6.47 -12.41
N ARG A 78 14.69 -6.94 -11.19
CA ARG A 78 14.82 -6.06 -10.01
C ARG A 78 15.91 -4.99 -10.20
N ALA A 79 17.06 -5.38 -10.73
CA ALA A 79 18.18 -4.46 -10.97
C ALA A 79 17.84 -3.38 -12.02
N ARG A 80 17.04 -3.73 -13.03
CA ARG A 80 16.66 -2.80 -14.10
C ARG A 80 15.44 -1.95 -13.79
N ALA A 81 14.53 -2.44 -12.93
CA ALA A 81 13.29 -1.78 -12.59
C ALA A 81 13.47 -0.43 -11.85
N ALA A 82 14.57 -0.27 -11.11
CA ALA A 82 14.74 0.88 -10.22
C ALA A 82 14.65 2.25 -10.92
N ARG A 83 15.20 2.37 -12.13
CA ARG A 83 15.15 3.63 -12.90
C ARG A 83 13.73 3.94 -13.35
N GLU A 84 13.04 2.97 -13.95
CA GLU A 84 11.67 3.12 -14.44
C GLU A 84 10.70 3.44 -13.29
N ILE A 85 10.83 2.74 -12.17
CA ILE A 85 9.98 2.97 -11.00
C ILE A 85 10.18 4.37 -10.42
N ARG A 86 11.42 4.88 -10.35
CA ARG A 86 11.67 6.26 -9.91
C ARG A 86 11.02 7.27 -10.86
N GLN A 87 11.10 7.02 -12.17
CA GLN A 87 10.47 7.88 -13.17
C GLN A 87 8.94 7.89 -13.00
N GLN A 88 8.30 6.71 -12.94
CA GLN A 88 6.85 6.61 -12.76
C GLN A 88 6.39 7.15 -11.40
N THR A 89 7.19 6.99 -10.35
CA THR A 89 6.90 7.60 -9.04
C THR A 89 6.87 9.12 -9.14
N ARG A 90 7.87 9.74 -9.78
CA ARG A 90 7.89 11.21 -9.97
C ARG A 90 6.69 11.71 -10.77
N LEU A 91 6.30 10.98 -11.81
CA LEU A 91 5.10 11.30 -12.60
C LEU A 91 3.82 11.16 -11.77
N ALA A 92 3.68 10.10 -10.98
CA ALA A 92 2.53 9.93 -10.11
C ALA A 92 2.43 11.04 -9.04
N PHE A 93 3.56 11.46 -8.46
CA PHE A 93 3.60 12.52 -7.46
C PHE A 93 3.31 13.90 -8.07
N SER A 94 3.72 14.17 -9.31
CA SER A 94 3.38 15.43 -9.98
C SER A 94 1.89 15.53 -10.36
N GLN A 95 1.22 14.40 -10.56
CA GLN A 95 -0.20 14.33 -10.90
C GLN A 95 -1.14 14.37 -9.68
N GLN A 96 -0.62 14.13 -8.47
CA GLN A 96 -1.43 14.04 -7.25
C GLN A 96 -1.06 15.12 -6.23
N PRO A 97 -1.67 16.31 -6.30
CA PRO A 97 -1.48 17.33 -5.28
C PRO A 97 -2.00 16.82 -3.92
N GLY A 98 -1.17 16.93 -2.88
CA GLY A 98 -1.52 16.53 -1.51
C GLY A 98 -0.98 15.17 -1.06
N VAL A 99 -0.21 14.47 -1.90
CA VAL A 99 0.59 13.31 -1.45
C VAL A 99 1.77 13.81 -0.64
N ASP A 100 2.06 13.12 0.47
CA ASP A 100 3.20 13.40 1.34
C ASP A 100 4.52 13.06 0.62
N PRO A 101 5.41 14.04 0.37
CA PRO A 101 6.69 13.78 -0.31
C PRO A 101 7.57 12.76 0.40
N SER A 102 7.44 12.61 1.73
CA SER A 102 8.20 11.63 2.49
C SER A 102 7.90 10.18 2.10
N TRP A 103 6.78 9.94 1.39
CA TRP A 103 6.40 8.61 0.93
C TRP A 103 7.13 8.18 -0.33
N GLU A 104 7.83 9.08 -1.04
CA GLU A 104 8.45 8.78 -2.35
C GLU A 104 9.35 7.54 -2.28
N LEU A 105 10.29 7.50 -1.33
CA LEU A 105 11.21 6.38 -1.18
C LEU A 105 10.47 5.07 -0.88
N LEU A 106 9.43 5.14 -0.02
CA LEU A 106 8.63 3.97 0.34
C LEU A 106 7.84 3.44 -0.86
N VAL A 107 7.29 4.33 -1.69
CA VAL A 107 6.60 3.98 -2.94
C VAL A 107 7.59 3.30 -3.90
N VAL A 108 8.80 3.85 -4.08
CA VAL A 108 9.82 3.25 -4.95
C VAL A 108 10.18 1.84 -4.50
N VAL A 109 10.49 1.64 -3.21
CA VAL A 109 10.88 0.32 -2.69
C VAL A 109 9.75 -0.68 -2.83
N ARG A 110 8.53 -0.35 -2.37
CA ARG A 110 7.40 -1.28 -2.40
C ARG A 110 6.92 -1.57 -3.83
N SER A 111 7.01 -0.60 -4.73
CA SER A 111 6.70 -0.81 -6.15
C SER A 111 7.72 -1.74 -6.80
N THR A 112 9.00 -1.65 -6.42
CA THR A 112 10.06 -2.53 -6.93
C THR A 112 9.83 -3.98 -6.50
N GLU A 113 9.44 -4.22 -5.25
CA GLU A 113 9.09 -5.57 -4.81
C GLU A 113 7.83 -6.10 -5.51
N ARG A 114 6.86 -5.22 -5.80
CA ARG A 114 5.59 -5.59 -6.44
C ARG A 114 5.73 -5.84 -7.95
N VAL A 115 6.62 -5.12 -8.63
CA VAL A 115 6.75 -5.21 -10.10
C VAL A 115 7.34 -6.53 -10.55
N VAL A 116 8.25 -7.10 -9.76
CA VAL A 116 8.96 -8.34 -10.12
C VAL A 116 7.99 -9.48 -10.43
N PRO A 117 7.05 -9.88 -9.54
CA PRO A 117 6.10 -10.94 -9.88
C PRO A 117 5.13 -10.57 -11.01
N LEU A 118 4.86 -9.28 -11.24
CA LEU A 118 4.04 -8.84 -12.38
C LEU A 118 4.79 -9.05 -13.71
N ALA A 119 6.03 -8.55 -13.79
CA ALA A 119 6.88 -8.68 -14.97
C ALA A 119 7.17 -10.15 -15.29
N MET A 120 7.45 -10.99 -14.28
CA MET A 120 7.68 -12.42 -14.48
C MET A 120 6.48 -13.12 -15.13
N ARG A 121 5.25 -12.80 -14.70
CA ARG A 121 4.02 -13.36 -15.31
C ARG A 121 3.85 -12.91 -16.75
N GLN A 122 4.10 -11.63 -17.04
CA GLN A 122 3.98 -11.09 -18.39
C GLN A 122 5.03 -11.69 -19.34
N LEU A 123 6.27 -11.81 -18.89
CA LEU A 123 7.34 -12.46 -19.66
C LEU A 123 7.03 -13.93 -19.94
N ALA A 124 6.48 -14.66 -18.96
CA ALA A 124 6.06 -16.04 -19.14
C ALA A 124 4.92 -16.17 -20.17
N ALA A 125 3.92 -15.28 -20.11
CA ALA A 125 2.83 -15.25 -21.09
C ALA A 125 3.32 -14.95 -22.51
N VAL A 126 4.28 -14.04 -22.66
CA VAL A 126 4.91 -13.73 -23.96
C VAL A 126 5.63 -14.96 -24.53
N ARG A 127 6.39 -15.70 -23.71
CA ARG A 127 7.07 -16.94 -24.14
C ARG A 127 6.07 -17.99 -24.65
N GLN A 128 4.99 -18.22 -23.90
CA GLN A 128 3.95 -19.17 -24.29
C GLN A 128 3.29 -18.82 -25.63
N ASN A 129 3.10 -17.53 -25.92
CA ASN A 129 2.55 -17.08 -27.19
C ASN A 129 3.51 -17.27 -28.38
N CYS A 130 4.82 -17.18 -28.15
CA CYS A 130 5.83 -17.46 -29.18
C CYS A 130 5.99 -18.97 -29.45
N GLU A 131 5.76 -19.81 -28.44
CA GLU A 131 5.93 -21.27 -28.54
C GLU A 131 4.71 -21.99 -29.15
N MET A 132 3.51 -21.37 -29.17
CA MET A 132 2.34 -21.94 -29.85
C MET A 132 2.43 -21.68 -31.36
N PRO A 133 2.70 -22.71 -32.21
CA PRO A 133 2.51 -22.55 -33.63
C PRO A 133 1.00 -22.44 -33.85
N GLN A 134 0.56 -21.41 -34.57
CA GLN A 134 -0.82 -21.34 -35.09
C GLN A 134 -1.10 -22.65 -35.82
N ARG A 135 -1.77 -23.60 -35.16
CA ARG A 135 -2.42 -24.73 -35.83
C ARG A 135 -3.53 -24.11 -36.67
N ARG A 136 -3.19 -23.69 -37.89
CA ARG A 136 -4.15 -23.34 -38.91
C ARG A 136 -5.02 -24.56 -39.12
N ALA A 137 -6.31 -24.41 -38.84
CA ALA A 137 -7.32 -25.38 -39.25
C ALA A 137 -7.21 -25.54 -40.78
N ALA A 138 -6.99 -26.78 -41.19
CA ALA A 138 -7.05 -27.22 -42.58
C ALA A 138 -8.51 -27.43 -42.99
#